data_AF-A0A9P6ZMA3-F1
#
_entry.id   AF-A0A9P6ZMA3-F1
#
_cell.length_a   1.000
_cell.length_b   1.000
_cell.length_c   1.000
_cell.angle_alpha   90.00
_cell.angle_beta   90.00
_cell.angle_gamma   90.00
#
_symmetry.space_group_name_H-M   'P 1'
#
loop_
_entity.id
_entity.type
_entity.pdbx_description
1 polymer ?
#
loop_
_entity_poly.entity_id
_entity_poly.type
_entity_poly.pdbx_seq_one_letter_code
_entity_poly.pdbx_strand_id
1 'polypeptide(L)' 'GTPWRAPPAPSSRWLVMQTAPSRSQSPQAVHYNLIHGRLLVDGKPLGRLPSIIVQHPIYQAIFGDQVLDIVPADIPGMEY' A
#
# COMPACT_ATOMS: atom_id res chain seq x y z
N GLY A 1 15.12 1.83 1.55
CA GLY A 1 14.38 0.60 1.83
C GLY A 1 15.32 -0.58 1.82
N THR A 2 14.85 -1.76 2.20
CA THR A 2 15.64 -3.00 2.12
C THR A 2 15.43 -3.68 0.77
N PRO A 3 16.37 -4.50 0.29
CA PRO A 3 16.11 -5.37 -0.86
C PRO A 3 14.96 -6.34 -0.57
N TRP A 4 14.28 -6.78 -1.63
CA TRP A 4 13.28 -7.84 -1.55
C TRP A 4 13.93 -9.16 -1.16
N ARG A 5 13.29 -9.89 -0.25
CA ARG A 5 13.71 -11.23 0.14
C ARG A 5 12.51 -12.16 0.24
N ALA A 6 12.71 -13.43 -0.11
CA ALA A 6 11.76 -14.48 0.20
C ALA A 6 12.05 -15.04 1.60
N PRO A 7 11.07 -15.09 2.52
CA PRO A 7 11.23 -15.78 3.79
C PRO A 7 11.30 -17.30 3.56
N PRO A 8 11.85 -18.06 4.53
CA PRO A 8 11.94 -19.51 4.41
C PRO A 8 10.55 -20.18 4.37
N ALA A 9 10.51 -21.46 3.98
CA ALA A 9 9.26 -22.23 4.00
C ALA A 9 8.61 -22.20 5.40
N PRO A 10 7.26 -22.11 5.50
CA PRO A 10 6.27 -22.25 4.43
C PRO A 10 5.81 -20.93 3.77
N SER A 11 6.50 -19.81 4.05
CA SER A 11 6.12 -18.48 3.56
C SER A 11 6.91 -18.02 2.32
N SER A 12 7.70 -18.91 1.70
CA SER A 12 8.50 -18.65 0.48
C SER A 12 7.72 -18.10 -0.73
N ARG A 13 6.38 -18.19 -0.70
CA ARG A 13 5.46 -17.55 -1.65
C ARG A 13 5.36 -16.03 -1.52
N TRP A 14 5.93 -15.45 -0.47
CA TRP A 14 5.94 -14.01 -0.22
C TRP A 14 7.30 -13.42 -0.57
N LEU A 15 7.30 -12.23 -1.15
CA LEU A 15 8.45 -11.33 -1.14
C LEU A 15 8.20 -10.26 -0.09
N VAL A 16 9.21 -9.97 0.74
CA VAL A 16 9.11 -8.97 1.80
C VAL A 16 10.20 -7.91 1.66
N MET A 17 9.86 -6.65 1.96
CA MET A 17 10.81 -5.55 2.08
C MET A 17 10.34 -4.50 3.10
N GLN A 18 11.21 -3.55 3.40
CA GLN A 18 10.89 -2.33 4.15
C GLN A 18 11.05 -1.12 3.22
N THR A 19 10.10 -0.18 3.27
CA THR A 19 10.26 1.10 2.55
C THR A 19 11.42 1.91 3.11
N ALA A 20 11.88 2.94 2.38
CA ALA A 20 12.87 3.85 2.94
C ALA A 20 12.22 4.70 4.04
N PRO A 21 12.92 5.03 5.13
CA PRO A 21 12.45 6.04 6.05
C PRO A 21 12.28 7.37 5.30
N SER A 22 11.24 8.13 5.64
CA SER A 22 11.03 9.49 5.13
C SER A 22 10.92 10.47 6.30
N ARG A 23 10.92 11.79 6.03
CA ARG A 23 10.82 12.81 7.08
C ARG A 23 9.52 12.73 7.90
N SER A 24 8.47 12.16 7.34
CA SER A 24 7.11 12.18 7.91
C SER A 24 6.48 10.80 8.04
N GLN A 25 7.18 9.72 7.68
CA GLN A 25 6.65 8.36 7.73
C GLN A 25 7.73 7.40 8.19
N SER A 26 7.38 6.49 9.08
CA SER A 26 8.25 5.38 9.44
C SER A 26 8.38 4.38 8.28
N PRO A 27 9.45 3.57 8.25
CA PRO A 27 9.54 2.46 7.31
C PRO A 27 8.36 1.50 7.45
N GLN A 28 7.73 1.17 6.33
CA GLN A 28 6.57 0.27 6.26
C GLN A 28 6.96 -1.10 5.73
N ALA A 29 6.32 -2.14 6.27
CA ALA A 29 6.52 -3.53 5.89
C ALA A 29 5.69 -3.87 4.65
N VAL A 30 6.35 -4.16 3.54
CA VAL A 30 5.68 -4.53 2.29
C VAL A 30 5.78 -6.04 2.09
N HIS A 31 4.64 -6.68 1.82
CA HIS A 31 4.55 -8.11 1.49
C HIS A 31 3.86 -8.29 0.14
N TYR A 32 4.51 -8.97 -0.80
CA TYR A 32 3.95 -9.28 -2.10
C TYR A 32 3.83 -10.80 -2.29
N ASN A 33 2.61 -11.28 -2.54
CA ASN A 33 2.34 -12.69 -2.76
C ASN A 33 2.55 -13.04 -4.24
N LEU A 34 3.51 -13.90 -4.55
CA LEU A 34 3.82 -14.29 -5.92
C LEU A 34 2.74 -15.14 -6.59
N ILE A 35 1.90 -15.82 -5.81
CA ILE A 35 0.90 -16.75 -6.34
C ILE A 35 -0.39 -16.02 -6.72
N HIS A 36 -0.82 -15.08 -5.88
CA HIS A 36 -2.11 -14.39 -6.05
C HIS A 36 -1.97 -12.91 -6.44
N GLY A 37 -0.74 -12.39 -6.57
CA GLY A 37 -0.47 -10.98 -6.85
C GLY A 37 -0.90 -10.02 -5.74
N ARG A 38 -1.14 -10.50 -4.51
CA ARG A 38 -1.60 -9.66 -3.39
C ARG A 38 -0.46 -8.85 -2.81
N LEU A 39 -0.62 -7.52 -2.77
CA LEU A 39 0.28 -6.61 -2.09
C LEU A 39 -0.33 -6.19 -0.74
N LEU A 40 0.46 -6.31 0.32
CA LEU A 40 0.12 -5.83 1.65
C LEU A 40 1.14 -4.80 2.11
N VAL A 41 0.68 -3.74 2.75
CA VAL A 41 1.52 -2.75 3.45
C VAL A 41 1.11 -2.75 4.91
N ASP A 42 2.08 -2.98 5.80
CA ASP A 42 1.89 -3.18 7.24
C ASP A 42 0.83 -4.26 7.55
N GLY A 43 0.81 -5.30 6.72
CA GLY A 43 -0.14 -6.42 6.83
C GLY A 43 -1.55 -6.14 6.30
N LYS A 44 -1.85 -4.91 5.85
CA LYS A 44 -3.15 -4.51 5.30
C LYS A 44 -3.15 -4.57 3.77
N PRO A 45 -4.23 -5.01 3.12
CA PRO A 45 -4.36 -4.96 1.67
C PRO A 45 -4.44 -3.51 1.17
N LEU A 46 -4.21 -3.32 -0.13
CA LEU A 46 -4.51 -2.05 -0.78
C LEU A 46 -6.01 -1.73 -0.63
N GLY A 47 -6.29 -0.53 -0.15
CA GLY A 47 -7.64 -0.01 0.06
C GLY A 47 -8.19 0.73 -1.15
N ARG A 48 -9.39 1.29 -0.97
CA ARG A 48 -10.04 2.19 -1.93
C ARG A 48 -10.45 3.47 -1.23
N LEU A 49 -10.40 4.58 -1.97
CA LEU A 49 -10.81 5.86 -1.43
C LEU A 49 -12.33 5.85 -1.21
N PRO A 50 -12.81 6.44 -0.11
CA PRO A 50 -14.23 6.68 0.09
C PRO A 50 -14.85 7.40 -1.11
N SER A 51 -16.11 7.06 -1.42
CA SER A 51 -16.83 7.64 -2.56
C SER A 51 -16.91 9.17 -2.51
N ILE A 52 -16.99 9.75 -1.31
CA ILE A 52 -17.01 11.21 -1.12
C ILE A 52 -15.74 11.90 -1.64
N ILE A 53 -14.58 11.22 -1.62
CA ILE A 53 -13.33 11.74 -2.17
C ILE A 53 -13.31 11.55 -3.69
N VAL A 54 -13.67 10.35 -4.17
CA VAL A 54 -13.64 10.02 -5.61
C VAL A 54 -14.64 10.84 -6.42
N GLN A 55 -15.78 11.19 -5.83
CA GLN A 55 -16.81 12.03 -6.45
C GLN A 55 -16.49 13.53 -6.39
N HIS A 56 -15.43 13.94 -5.68
CA HIS A 56 -15.09 15.35 -5.56
C HIS A 56 -14.63 15.90 -6.92
N PRO A 57 -15.09 17.09 -7.37
CA PRO A 57 -14.76 17.61 -8.70
C PRO A 57 -13.26 17.75 -8.96
N ILE A 58 -12.48 18.10 -7.93
CA ILE A 58 -11.02 18.18 -8.04
C ILE A 58 -10.40 16.80 -8.28
N TYR A 59 -10.93 15.75 -7.64
CA TYR A 59 -10.43 14.39 -7.85
C TYR A 59 -10.68 13.96 -9.30
N GLN A 60 -11.91 14.16 -9.80
CA GLN A 60 -12.27 13.84 -11.18
C GLN A 60 -11.47 14.65 -12.21
N ALA A 61 -11.16 15.91 -11.93
CA ALA A 61 -10.35 16.74 -12.82
C ALA A 61 -8.90 16.22 -12.96
N ILE A 62 -8.35 15.58 -11.91
CA ILE A 62 -6.96 15.10 -11.88
C ILE A 62 -6.87 13.63 -12.32
N PHE A 63 -7.77 12.78 -11.83
CA PHE A 63 -7.70 11.33 -11.99
C PHE A 63 -8.83 10.76 -12.87
N GLY A 64 -9.85 11.55 -13.21
CA GLY A 64 -11.02 11.08 -13.95
C GLY A 64 -11.73 9.94 -13.22
N ASP A 65 -12.01 8.88 -13.97
CA ASP A 65 -12.66 7.65 -13.47
C ASP A 65 -11.64 6.58 -13.01
N GLN A 66 -10.36 6.96 -12.83
CA GLN A 66 -9.35 6.01 -12.38
C GLN A 66 -9.61 5.57 -10.93
N VAL A 67 -9.60 4.25 -10.72
CA VAL A 67 -9.68 3.67 -9.38
C VAL A 67 -8.27 3.52 -8.82
N LEU A 68 -7.90 4.40 -7.89
CA LEU A 68 -6.60 4.34 -7.22
C LEU A 68 -6.59 3.28 -6.12
N ASP A 69 -5.51 2.48 -6.09
CA ASP A 69 -5.17 1.64 -4.96
C ASP A 69 -4.40 2.50 -3.95
N ILE A 70 -4.86 2.51 -2.69
CA ILE A 70 -4.29 3.34 -1.64
C ILE A 70 -3.78 2.48 -0.48
N VAL A 71 -2.86 3.04 0.27
CA VAL A 71 -2.41 2.46 1.54
C VAL A 71 -2.47 3.56 2.59
N PRO A 72 -3.01 3.25 3.78
CA PRO A 72 -3.03 4.22 4.87
C PRO A 72 -1.59 4.62 5.19
N ALA A 73 -1.39 5.93 5.34
CA ALA A 73 -0.12 6.45 5.77
C ALA A 73 0.09 6.13 7.25
N ASP A 74 1.35 6.07 7.68
CA ASP A 74 1.72 6.03 9.10
C ASP A 74 1.56 7.43 9.76
N ILE A 75 0.42 8.07 9.51
CA ILE A 75 0.07 9.40 10.00
C ILE A 75 -1.31 9.29 10.66
N PRO A 76 -1.47 9.70 11.94
CA PRO A 76 -2.77 9.68 12.61
C PRO A 76 -3.86 10.39 11.80
N GLY A 77 -4.98 9.72 11.56
CA GLY A 77 -6.12 10.23 10.79
C GLY A 77 -6.05 10.00 9.27
N MET A 78 -4.98 9.40 8.74
CA MET A 78 -4.86 9.01 7.33
C MET A 78 -5.18 7.52 7.15
N GLU A 79 -6.46 7.17 7.22
CA GLU A 79 -6.93 5.77 7.24
C GLU A 79 -7.23 5.18 5.85
N TYR A 80 -7.21 6.02 4.82
CA TYR A 80 -7.52 5.68 3.43
C TYR A 80 -6.48 6.30 2.52
#